data_AF-A0A1T5CPH2-F1
#
_entry.id   AF-A0A1T5CPH2-F1
#
_cell.length_a   1.000
_cell.length_b   1.000
_cell.length_c   1.000
_cell.angle_alpha   90.00
_cell.angle_beta   90.00
_cell.angle_gamma   90.00
#
_symmetry.space_group_name_H-M   'P 1'
#
loop_
_entity.id
_entity.type
_entity.pdbx_description
1 polymer ?
#
loop_
_entity_poly.entity_id
_entity_poly.type
_entity_poly.pdbx_seq_one_letter_code
_entity_poly.pdbx_strand_id
1 'polypeptide(L)'
;MSADDDDITEELLADAGKLTGLSLELLGLDPHPDDMTAEQRLQFDPEDLAEMAAVSPEDRRKAVGQTRLLAGLLWNSSSIVIDQLFRDLGTLSRLDLVTPADIAGTSVLSSLPPQFAAGYDANFTQKFIVVAADVTACLVRGWTAPGCLAAELAVRCLLDQAEITEDIYELDLPEDWRPAVEEVLLEDAESDALYADDAGPNDGGPDADGGKLGFEHWFRPFAPGDTVPPYAYS
;
A
#
# COMPACT_ATOMS: atom_id res chain seq x y z
N MET A 1 -12.47 -18.19 -14.08
CA MET A 1 -13.32 -17.41 -15.00
C MET A 1 -14.75 -17.93 -14.98
N SER A 2 -15.33 -17.83 -13.78
CA SER A 2 -16.77 -17.82 -13.55
C SER A 2 -17.35 -16.47 -14.01
N ALA A 3 -18.67 -16.37 -14.20
CA ALA A 3 -19.30 -15.10 -14.55
C ALA A 3 -19.11 -14.00 -13.47
N ASP A 4 -18.80 -14.39 -12.23
CA ASP A 4 -18.56 -13.46 -11.12
C ASP A 4 -17.13 -12.87 -11.18
N ASP A 5 -16.16 -13.56 -11.79
CA ASP A 5 -14.76 -13.10 -11.95
C ASP A 5 -14.64 -12.04 -13.07
N ASP A 6 -15.44 -12.20 -14.13
CA ASP A 6 -15.51 -11.24 -15.23
C ASP A 6 -16.16 -9.91 -14.77
N ASP A 7 -17.13 -9.97 -13.84
CA ASP A 7 -17.83 -8.80 -13.28
C ASP A 7 -16.89 -7.91 -12.45
N ILE A 8 -16.09 -8.51 -11.56
CA ILE A 8 -15.14 -7.74 -10.74
C ILE A 8 -14.03 -7.13 -11.58
N THR A 9 -13.51 -7.83 -12.59
CA THR A 9 -12.44 -7.29 -13.45
C THR A 9 -12.90 -6.04 -14.20
N GLU A 10 -14.13 -6.06 -14.73
CA GLU A 10 -14.72 -4.89 -15.38
C GLU A 10 -14.95 -3.73 -14.40
N GLU A 11 -15.39 -4.00 -13.17
CA GLU A 11 -15.55 -3.00 -12.11
C GLU A 11 -14.21 -2.35 -11.74
N LEU A 12 -13.15 -3.14 -11.52
CA LEU A 12 -11.81 -2.63 -11.22
C LEU A 12 -11.28 -1.76 -12.37
N LEU A 13 -11.45 -2.19 -13.62
CA LEU A 13 -11.03 -1.40 -14.79
C LEU A 13 -11.81 -0.08 -14.94
N ALA A 14 -13.09 -0.07 -14.57
CA ALA A 14 -13.90 1.14 -14.53
C ALA A 14 -13.42 2.12 -13.45
N ASP A 15 -12.92 1.59 -12.33
CA ASP A 15 -12.45 2.34 -11.17
C ASP A 15 -10.99 2.78 -11.28
N ALA A 16 -10.20 2.18 -12.17
CA ALA A 16 -8.80 2.53 -12.41
C ALA A 16 -8.55 4.04 -12.59
N GLY A 17 -9.47 4.73 -13.29
CA GLY A 17 -9.38 6.18 -13.53
C GLY A 17 -9.62 7.05 -12.29
N LYS A 18 -10.05 6.47 -11.16
CA LYS A 18 -10.26 7.17 -9.89
C LYS A 18 -8.95 7.31 -9.09
N LEU A 19 -7.96 6.45 -9.35
CA LEU A 19 -6.63 6.49 -8.72
C LEU A 19 -5.74 7.55 -9.38
N THR A 20 -6.06 8.83 -9.20
CA THR A 20 -5.41 9.92 -9.93
C THR A 20 -4.10 10.42 -9.32
N GLY A 21 -3.73 9.94 -8.13
CA GLY A 21 -2.53 10.36 -7.40
C GLY A 21 -1.28 9.54 -7.73
N LEU A 22 -1.43 8.39 -8.40
CA LEU A 22 -0.35 7.56 -8.91
C LEU A 22 -0.44 7.50 -10.44
N SER A 23 0.68 7.77 -11.11
CA SER A 23 0.76 7.57 -12.55
C SER A 23 0.86 6.08 -12.88
N LEU A 24 0.46 5.68 -14.09
CA LEU A 24 0.67 4.30 -14.54
C LEU A 24 2.16 3.95 -14.62
N GLU A 25 3.03 4.93 -14.91
CA GLU A 25 4.49 4.74 -14.91
C GLU A 25 5.00 4.37 -13.51
N LEU A 26 4.48 5.02 -12.46
CA LEU A 26 4.76 4.66 -11.06
C LEU A 26 4.18 3.29 -10.66
N LEU A 27 3.29 2.72 -11.46
CA LEU A 27 2.74 1.37 -11.28
C LEU A 27 3.40 0.36 -12.22
N GLY A 28 4.55 0.70 -12.80
CA GLY A 28 5.35 -0.20 -13.62
C GLY A 28 5.00 -0.23 -15.11
N LEU A 29 4.15 0.69 -15.61
CA LEU A 29 3.96 0.81 -17.05
C LEU A 29 5.17 1.50 -17.68
N ASP A 30 5.96 0.76 -18.46
CA ASP A 30 7.06 1.34 -19.22
C ASP A 30 6.60 2.51 -20.08
N PRO A 31 7.37 3.59 -20.19
CA PRO A 31 7.04 4.68 -21.08
C PRO A 31 7.11 4.21 -22.53
N HIS A 32 6.32 4.80 -23.43
CA HIS A 32 6.36 4.46 -24.86
C HIS A 32 6.43 5.72 -25.71
N PRO A 33 7.21 5.73 -26.81
CA PRO A 33 7.38 6.91 -27.63
C PRO A 33 6.08 7.51 -28.13
N ASP A 34 5.03 6.72 -28.37
CA ASP A 34 3.71 7.24 -28.81
C ASP A 34 2.99 8.08 -27.75
N ASP A 35 3.26 7.82 -26.46
CA ASP A 35 2.64 8.51 -25.33
C ASP A 35 3.47 9.75 -24.90
N MET A 36 4.68 9.90 -25.43
CA MET A 36 5.60 10.99 -25.09
C MET A 36 5.38 12.26 -25.90
N THR A 37 5.64 13.40 -25.27
CA THR A 37 5.85 14.68 -25.96
C THR A 37 7.18 14.69 -26.72
N ALA A 38 7.33 15.62 -27.68
CA ALA A 38 8.59 15.78 -28.40
C ALA A 38 9.77 16.13 -27.47
N GLU A 39 9.51 16.86 -26.38
CA GLU A 39 10.51 17.24 -25.39
C GLU A 39 10.94 16.05 -24.51
N GLN A 40 10.00 15.18 -24.12
CA GLN A 40 10.33 13.95 -23.40
C GLN A 40 11.16 12.99 -24.25
N ARG A 41 10.86 12.86 -25.54
CA ARG A 41 11.66 12.03 -26.46
C ARG A 41 13.12 12.49 -26.57
N LEU A 42 13.41 13.78 -26.38
CA LEU A 42 14.79 14.29 -26.40
C LEU A 42 15.63 13.83 -25.20
N GLN A 43 15.01 13.24 -24.17
CA GLN A 43 15.71 12.72 -23.00
C GLN A 43 16.31 11.33 -23.22
N PHE A 44 15.95 10.67 -24.33
CA PHE A 44 16.38 9.32 -24.68
C PHE A 44 17.25 9.35 -25.93
N ASP A 45 18.22 8.45 -26.00
CA ASP A 45 18.99 8.27 -27.23
C ASP A 45 18.12 7.59 -28.32
N PRO A 46 18.41 7.81 -29.62
CA PRO A 46 17.59 7.25 -30.70
C PRO A 46 17.50 5.72 -30.70
N GLU A 47 18.50 5.02 -30.15
CA GLU A 47 18.52 3.57 -30.02
C GLU A 47 17.51 3.10 -28.97
N ASP A 48 17.46 3.75 -27.79
CA ASP A 48 16.49 3.45 -26.74
C ASP A 48 15.05 3.66 -27.23
N LEU A 49 14.79 4.79 -27.91
CA LEU A 49 13.46 5.05 -28.49
C LEU A 49 13.05 4.00 -29.52
N ALA A 50 13.99 3.48 -30.30
CA ALA A 50 13.72 2.44 -31.27
C ALA A 50 13.43 1.09 -30.60
N GLU A 51 14.13 0.78 -29.50
CA GLU A 51 13.87 -0.41 -28.68
C GLU A 51 12.49 -0.35 -28.02
N MET A 52 12.15 0.77 -27.38
CA MET A 52 10.84 0.98 -26.77
C MET A 52 9.71 0.88 -27.80
N ALA A 53 9.91 1.43 -29.00
CA ALA A 53 8.95 1.34 -30.10
C ALA A 53 8.86 -0.06 -30.76
N ALA A 54 9.81 -0.95 -30.48
CA ALA A 54 9.81 -2.30 -31.02
C ALA A 54 8.87 -3.24 -30.24
N VAL A 55 8.39 -2.83 -29.06
CA VAL A 55 7.37 -3.56 -28.29
C VAL A 55 6.12 -3.76 -29.16
N SER A 56 5.60 -4.98 -29.17
CA SER A 56 4.46 -5.28 -30.03
C SER A 56 3.20 -4.53 -29.54
N PRO A 57 2.28 -4.12 -30.45
CA PRO A 57 1.02 -3.50 -30.04
C PRO A 57 0.12 -4.40 -29.17
N GLU A 58 0.34 -5.71 -29.18
CA GLU A 58 -0.38 -6.65 -28.32
C GLU A 58 0.20 -6.63 -26.90
N ASP A 59 1.51 -6.75 -26.76
CA ASP A 59 2.19 -6.70 -25.47
C ASP A 59 1.97 -5.33 -24.80
N ARG A 60 2.03 -4.24 -25.56
CA ARG A 60 1.72 -2.90 -25.06
C ARG A 60 0.30 -2.79 -24.52
N ARG A 61 -0.69 -3.31 -25.25
CA ARG A 61 -2.09 -3.30 -24.80
C ARG A 61 -2.27 -4.15 -23.55
N LYS A 62 -1.59 -5.30 -23.47
CA LYS A 62 -1.59 -6.14 -22.27
C LYS A 62 -1.04 -5.36 -21.08
N ALA A 63 0.17 -4.81 -21.19
CA ALA A 63 0.79 -4.02 -20.11
C ALA A 63 -0.10 -2.88 -19.63
N VAL A 64 -0.65 -2.07 -20.56
CA VAL A 64 -1.60 -0.99 -20.21
C VAL A 64 -2.84 -1.54 -19.50
N GLY A 65 -3.39 -2.67 -19.96
CA GLY A 65 -4.53 -3.32 -19.32
C GLY A 65 -4.23 -3.76 -17.89
N GLN A 66 -3.10 -4.43 -17.69
CA GLN A 66 -2.67 -4.93 -16.37
C GLN A 66 -2.38 -3.78 -15.40
N THR A 67 -1.66 -2.73 -15.82
CA THR A 67 -1.41 -1.58 -14.93
C THR A 67 -2.69 -0.82 -14.58
N ARG A 68 -3.66 -0.74 -15.50
CA ARG A 68 -4.98 -0.18 -15.19
C ARG A 68 -5.75 -1.06 -14.21
N LEU A 69 -5.69 -2.38 -14.38
CA LEU A 69 -6.32 -3.32 -13.46
C LEU A 69 -5.72 -3.18 -12.05
N LEU A 70 -4.39 -3.08 -11.95
CA LEU A 70 -3.68 -2.81 -10.69
C LEU A 70 -4.12 -1.48 -10.06
N ALA A 71 -4.25 -0.41 -10.85
CA ALA A 71 -4.75 0.87 -10.34
C ALA A 71 -6.18 0.75 -9.77
N GLY A 72 -7.05 0.00 -10.45
CA GLY A 72 -8.40 -0.32 -10.00
C GLY A 72 -8.40 -1.16 -8.72
N LEU A 73 -7.52 -2.15 -8.64
CA LEU A 73 -7.32 -3.01 -7.48
C LEU A 73 -6.90 -2.19 -6.25
N LEU A 74 -5.90 -1.31 -6.36
CA LEU A 74 -5.47 -0.44 -5.26
C LEU A 74 -6.59 0.50 -4.78
N TRP A 75 -7.39 1.03 -5.70
CA TRP A 75 -8.57 1.83 -5.37
C TRP A 75 -9.61 1.01 -4.60
N ASN A 76 -9.92 -0.20 -5.07
CA ASN A 76 -10.89 -1.10 -4.44
C ASN A 76 -10.42 -1.52 -3.03
N SER A 77 -9.17 -1.99 -2.92
CA SER A 77 -8.54 -2.41 -1.66
C SER A 77 -8.50 -1.28 -0.63
N SER A 78 -8.35 -0.02 -1.07
CA SER A 78 -8.44 1.14 -0.18
C SER A 78 -9.77 1.19 0.57
N SER A 79 -10.89 0.94 -0.11
CA SER A 79 -12.21 0.94 0.53
C SER A 79 -12.37 -0.27 1.47
N ILE A 80 -11.90 -1.44 1.04
CA ILE A 80 -11.97 -2.68 1.84
C ILE A 80 -11.19 -2.54 3.15
N VAL A 81 -9.95 -2.05 3.11
CA VAL A 81 -9.11 -1.87 4.31
C VAL A 81 -9.78 -0.93 5.31
N ILE A 82 -10.34 0.19 4.86
CA ILE A 82 -11.02 1.14 5.75
C ILE A 82 -12.25 0.49 6.40
N ASP A 83 -13.07 -0.23 5.64
CA ASP A 83 -14.23 -0.94 6.16
C ASP A 83 -13.85 -2.06 7.14
N GLN A 84 -12.75 -2.77 6.88
CA GLN A 84 -12.21 -3.79 7.77
C GLN A 84 -11.67 -3.18 9.07
N LEU A 85 -10.95 -2.06 9.00
CA LEU A 85 -10.46 -1.37 10.20
C LEU A 85 -11.61 -0.87 11.10
N PHE A 86 -12.71 -0.38 10.51
CA PHE A 86 -13.91 -0.05 11.29
C PHE A 86 -14.56 -1.28 11.93
N ARG A 87 -14.55 -2.43 11.24
CA ARG A 87 -15.01 -3.71 11.82
C ARG A 87 -14.12 -4.17 12.96
N ASP A 88 -12.80 -4.05 12.80
CA ASP A 88 -11.81 -4.37 13.84
C ASP A 88 -12.03 -3.48 15.07
N LEU A 89 -12.14 -2.16 14.88
CA LEU A 89 -12.48 -1.23 15.97
C LEU A 89 -13.78 -1.61 16.67
N GLY A 90 -14.82 -1.96 15.90
CA GLY A 90 -16.11 -2.38 16.45
C GLY A 90 -16.01 -3.68 17.25
N THR A 91 -15.14 -4.61 16.86
CA THR A 91 -14.83 -5.83 17.62
C THR A 91 -14.11 -5.51 18.92
N LEU A 92 -13.02 -4.75 18.86
CA LEU A 92 -12.21 -4.40 20.03
C LEU A 92 -12.96 -3.55 21.05
N SER A 93 -13.82 -2.62 20.61
CA SER A 93 -14.61 -1.74 21.49
C SER A 93 -15.66 -2.49 22.34
N ARG A 94 -15.93 -3.76 22.04
CA ARG A 94 -16.86 -4.61 22.79
C ARG A 94 -16.17 -5.49 23.84
N LEU A 95 -14.84 -5.49 23.88
CA LEU A 95 -14.06 -6.29 24.81
C LEU A 95 -13.71 -5.47 26.06
N ASP A 96 -13.82 -6.08 27.23
CA ASP A 96 -13.38 -5.47 28.49
C ASP A 96 -11.85 -5.40 28.58
N LEU A 97 -11.16 -6.37 27.96
CA LEU A 97 -9.71 -6.45 27.85
C LEU A 97 -9.35 -7.06 26.49
N VAL A 98 -8.45 -6.40 25.77
CA VAL A 98 -7.93 -6.88 24.48
C VAL A 98 -6.69 -7.74 24.72
N THR A 99 -6.63 -8.89 24.07
CA THR A 99 -5.48 -9.80 24.09
C THR A 99 -4.86 -9.95 22.70
N PRO A 100 -3.59 -10.38 22.58
CA PRO A 100 -2.99 -10.66 21.27
C PRO A 100 -3.77 -11.70 20.44
N ALA A 101 -4.50 -12.62 21.07
CA ALA A 101 -5.35 -13.57 20.37
C ALA A 101 -6.58 -12.91 19.74
N ASP A 102 -7.13 -11.88 20.38
CA ASP A 102 -8.22 -11.08 19.80
C ASP A 102 -7.72 -10.33 18.56
N ILE A 103 -6.51 -9.76 18.62
CA ILE A 103 -5.84 -9.11 17.48
C ILE A 103 -5.62 -10.09 16.33
N ALA A 104 -5.11 -11.29 16.60
CA ALA A 104 -4.93 -12.31 15.56
C ALA A 104 -6.24 -12.70 14.85
N GLY A 105 -7.40 -12.47 15.48
CA GLY A 105 -8.73 -12.69 14.90
C GLY A 105 -9.31 -11.48 14.15
N THR A 106 -8.59 -10.35 14.08
CA THR A 106 -8.99 -9.16 13.33
C THR A 106 -8.63 -9.28 11.85
N SER A 107 -9.22 -8.41 11.02
CA SER A 107 -9.01 -8.43 9.57
C SER A 107 -7.70 -7.75 9.17
N VAL A 108 -7.46 -6.53 9.65
CA VAL A 108 -6.30 -5.72 9.25
C VAL A 108 -5.24 -5.69 10.34
N LEU A 109 -5.62 -5.58 11.62
CA LEU A 109 -4.64 -5.49 12.71
C LEU A 109 -3.84 -6.79 12.91
N SER A 110 -4.31 -7.91 12.36
CA SER A 110 -3.60 -9.19 12.34
C SER A 110 -2.42 -9.21 11.37
N SER A 111 -2.40 -8.33 10.36
CA SER A 111 -1.28 -8.14 9.42
C SER A 111 -0.20 -7.20 9.96
N LEU A 112 -0.46 -6.50 11.07
CA LEU A 112 0.53 -5.66 11.72
C LEU A 112 1.57 -6.50 12.49
N PRO A 113 2.78 -5.96 12.76
CA PRO A 113 3.84 -6.69 13.45
C PRO A 113 3.36 -7.35 14.76
N PRO A 114 3.36 -8.70 14.86
CA PRO A 114 2.63 -9.41 15.91
C PRO A 114 3.23 -9.22 17.31
N GLN A 115 4.51 -8.86 17.43
CA GLN A 115 5.17 -8.61 18.71
C GLN A 115 4.63 -7.36 19.44
N PHE A 116 3.96 -6.46 18.74
CA PHE A 116 3.32 -5.27 19.31
C PHE A 116 1.80 -5.43 19.50
N ALA A 117 1.23 -6.62 19.26
CA ALA A 117 -0.22 -6.86 19.32
C ALA A 117 -0.87 -6.46 20.65
N ALA A 118 -0.13 -6.50 21.77
CA ALA A 118 -0.64 -6.03 23.06
C ALA A 118 -0.99 -4.52 23.08
N GLY A 119 -0.45 -3.73 22.16
CA GLY A 119 -0.68 -2.29 22.02
C GLY A 119 -1.81 -1.91 21.06
N TYR A 120 -2.35 -2.85 20.27
CA TYR A 120 -3.37 -2.55 19.24
C TYR A 120 -4.77 -2.44 19.84
N ASP A 121 -4.96 -1.54 20.79
CA ASP A 121 -6.25 -1.29 21.42
C ASP A 121 -7.20 -0.44 20.54
N ALA A 122 -8.38 -0.11 21.07
CA ALA A 122 -9.35 0.73 20.38
C ALA A 122 -8.80 2.14 20.06
N ASN A 123 -7.94 2.72 20.91
CA ASN A 123 -7.36 4.03 20.67
C ASN A 123 -6.32 3.98 19.55
N PHE A 124 -5.43 2.98 19.58
CA PHE A 124 -4.50 2.69 18.49
C PHE A 124 -5.27 2.55 17.17
N THR A 125 -6.32 1.72 17.16
CA THR A 125 -7.12 1.45 15.96
C THR A 125 -7.78 2.72 15.42
N GLN A 126 -8.31 3.59 16.29
CA GLN A 126 -8.86 4.89 15.89
C GLN A 126 -7.79 5.77 15.21
N LYS A 127 -6.58 5.84 15.78
CA LYS A 127 -5.47 6.60 15.19
C LYS A 127 -5.04 6.01 13.85
N PHE A 128 -4.94 4.68 13.78
CA PHE A 128 -4.54 3.96 12.58
C PHE A 128 -5.57 4.10 11.44
N ILE A 129 -6.87 4.08 11.74
CA ILE A 129 -7.93 4.41 10.75
C ILE A 129 -7.71 5.78 10.12
N VAL A 130 -7.39 6.80 10.93
CA VAL A 130 -7.18 8.16 10.42
C VAL A 130 -5.94 8.22 9.53
N VAL A 131 -4.86 7.51 9.90
CA VAL A 131 -3.65 7.41 9.07
C VAL A 131 -3.93 6.65 7.76
N ALA A 132 -4.59 5.50 7.82
CA ALA A 132 -4.95 4.72 6.64
C ALA A 132 -5.88 5.52 5.68
N ALA A 133 -6.82 6.29 6.23
CA ALA A 133 -7.67 7.18 5.43
C ALA A 133 -6.86 8.30 4.74
N ASP A 134 -5.81 8.79 5.38
CA ASP A 134 -4.92 9.79 4.79
C ASP A 134 -4.04 9.19 3.68
N VAL A 135 -3.45 8.01 3.92
CA VAL A 135 -2.69 7.25 2.91
C VAL A 135 -3.53 6.95 1.68
N THR A 136 -4.73 6.38 1.86
CA THR A 136 -5.64 6.08 0.75
C THR A 136 -6.12 7.34 0.02
N ALA A 137 -6.26 8.47 0.71
CA ALA A 137 -6.54 9.75 0.07
C ALA A 137 -5.36 10.27 -0.78
N CYS A 138 -4.11 10.00 -0.38
CA CYS A 138 -2.91 10.38 -1.15
C CYS A 138 -2.84 9.67 -2.50
N LEU A 139 -3.30 8.41 -2.58
CA LEU A 139 -3.43 7.68 -3.85
C LEU A 139 -4.32 8.37 -4.88
N VAL A 140 -5.17 9.31 -4.44
CA VAL A 140 -6.08 10.09 -5.31
C VAL A 140 -5.54 11.50 -5.54
N ARG A 141 -5.02 12.14 -4.48
CA ARG A 141 -4.66 13.57 -4.49
C ARG A 141 -3.27 13.87 -5.04
N GLY A 142 -2.43 12.86 -5.13
CA GLY A 142 -1.02 12.96 -5.44
C GLY A 142 -0.24 12.19 -4.39
N TRP A 143 0.48 11.17 -4.82
CA TRP A 143 1.26 10.32 -3.93
C TRP A 143 2.40 11.11 -3.29
N THR A 144 2.58 10.86 -2.00
CA THR A 144 3.74 11.29 -1.21
C THR A 144 4.15 10.12 -0.36
N ALA A 145 5.45 9.88 -0.24
CA ALA A 145 5.98 8.82 0.61
C ALA A 145 5.43 8.93 2.05
N PRO A 146 5.23 7.80 2.75
CA PRO A 146 4.76 7.80 4.13
C PRO A 146 5.62 8.67 5.06
N GLY A 147 4.99 9.61 5.77
CA GLY A 147 5.68 10.51 6.70
C GLY A 147 5.87 9.95 8.12
N CYS A 148 5.35 8.75 8.40
CA CYS A 148 5.50 8.07 9.69
C CYS A 148 5.32 6.56 9.52
N LEU A 149 5.78 5.80 10.51
CA LEU A 149 5.77 4.33 10.49
C LEU A 149 4.36 3.74 10.42
N ALA A 150 3.37 4.36 11.06
CA ALA A 150 1.96 3.96 10.93
C ALA A 150 1.45 4.12 9.50
N ALA A 151 1.93 5.11 8.75
CA ALA A 151 1.54 5.29 7.35
C ALA A 151 2.18 4.23 6.46
N GLU A 152 3.45 3.86 6.69
CA GLU A 152 4.09 2.73 5.99
C GLU A 152 3.33 1.42 6.24
N LEU A 153 2.99 1.14 7.50
CA LEU A 153 2.22 -0.05 7.87
C LEU A 153 0.83 -0.05 7.22
N ALA A 154 0.18 1.10 7.09
CA ALA A 154 -1.09 1.22 6.38
C ALA A 154 -0.95 0.91 4.88
N VAL A 155 0.17 1.30 4.24
CA VAL A 155 0.48 0.90 2.85
C VAL A 155 0.67 -0.61 2.77
N ARG A 156 1.41 -1.24 3.69
CA ARG A 156 1.56 -2.71 3.71
C ARG A 156 0.22 -3.43 3.84
N CYS A 157 -0.64 -3.00 4.76
CA CYS A 157 -1.99 -3.56 4.89
C CYS A 157 -2.83 -3.39 3.61
N LEU A 158 -2.67 -2.27 2.89
CA LEU A 158 -3.32 -2.06 1.60
C LEU A 158 -2.82 -3.06 0.55
N LEU A 159 -1.52 -3.30 0.49
CA LEU A 159 -0.92 -4.23 -0.48
C LEU A 159 -1.25 -5.69 -0.13
N ASP A 160 -1.28 -6.06 1.14
CA ASP A 160 -1.78 -7.36 1.60
C ASP A 160 -3.24 -7.57 1.17
N GLN A 161 -4.09 -6.56 1.34
CA GLN A 161 -5.48 -6.65 0.91
C GLN A 161 -5.60 -6.72 -0.62
N ALA A 162 -4.75 -6.03 -1.37
CA ALA A 162 -4.70 -6.11 -2.83
C ALA A 162 -4.29 -7.51 -3.30
N GLU A 163 -3.28 -8.11 -2.69
CA GLU A 163 -2.86 -9.49 -2.98
C GLU A 163 -3.96 -10.50 -2.65
N ILE A 164 -4.63 -10.38 -1.50
CA ILE A 164 -5.78 -11.23 -1.18
C ILE A 164 -6.89 -11.11 -2.23
N THR A 165 -7.21 -9.90 -2.68
CA THR A 165 -8.23 -9.67 -3.72
C THR A 165 -7.78 -10.23 -5.07
N GLU A 166 -6.51 -10.05 -5.44
CA GLU A 166 -5.91 -10.61 -6.66
C GLU A 166 -6.01 -12.14 -6.68
N ASP A 167 -5.60 -12.80 -5.60
CA ASP A 167 -5.67 -14.25 -5.41
C ASP A 167 -7.11 -14.78 -5.48
N ILE A 168 -8.06 -14.11 -4.81
CA ILE A 168 -9.47 -14.55 -4.75
C ILE A 168 -10.12 -14.55 -6.15
N TYR A 169 -9.77 -13.56 -6.98
CA TYR A 169 -10.40 -13.34 -8.28
C TYR A 169 -9.53 -13.77 -9.46
N GLU A 170 -8.33 -14.30 -9.21
CA GLU A 170 -7.37 -14.76 -10.22
C GLU A 170 -7.08 -13.66 -11.28
N LEU A 171 -6.82 -12.43 -10.83
CA LEU A 171 -6.66 -11.28 -11.72
C LEU A 171 -5.39 -11.41 -12.58
N ASP A 172 -5.47 -11.04 -13.86
CA ASP A 172 -4.30 -11.06 -14.77
C ASP A 172 -3.37 -9.86 -14.48
N LEU A 173 -2.56 -9.96 -13.44
CA LEU A 173 -1.48 -9.02 -13.11
C LEU A 173 -0.09 -9.60 -13.41
N PRO A 174 0.96 -8.77 -13.54
CA PRO A 174 2.34 -9.26 -13.63
C PRO A 174 2.71 -10.05 -12.37
N GLU A 175 3.47 -11.15 -12.48
CA GLU A 175 3.85 -11.98 -11.32
C GLU A 175 4.61 -11.19 -10.22
N ASP A 176 5.30 -10.12 -10.61
CA ASP A 176 6.10 -9.25 -9.76
C ASP A 176 5.42 -7.90 -9.44
N TRP A 177 4.11 -7.78 -9.65
CA TRP A 177 3.38 -6.53 -9.42
C TRP A 177 3.57 -6.00 -8.00
N ARG A 178 3.54 -6.89 -6.99
CA ARG A 178 3.63 -6.51 -5.58
C ARG A 178 4.99 -5.91 -5.23
N PRO A 179 6.13 -6.61 -5.45
CA PRO A 179 7.46 -6.02 -5.26
C PRO A 179 7.66 -4.71 -6.02
N ALA A 180 7.19 -4.61 -7.27
CA ALA A 180 7.33 -3.39 -8.06
C ALA A 180 6.57 -2.19 -7.46
N VAL A 181 5.37 -2.42 -6.90
CA VAL A 181 4.60 -1.38 -6.21
C VAL A 181 5.20 -1.05 -4.84
N GLU A 182 5.71 -2.04 -4.10
CA GLU A 182 6.41 -1.82 -2.82
C GLU A 182 7.64 -0.94 -3.01
N GLU A 183 8.44 -1.15 -4.04
CA GLU A 183 9.61 -0.31 -4.37
C GLU A 183 9.24 1.17 -4.52
N VAL A 184 8.03 1.48 -5.02
CA VAL A 184 7.57 2.85 -5.24
C VAL A 184 6.86 3.44 -4.01
N LEU A 185 6.00 2.67 -3.34
CA LEU A 185 5.18 3.19 -2.24
C LEU A 185 5.89 3.13 -0.89
N LEU A 186 6.90 2.27 -0.76
CA LEU A 186 7.67 2.04 0.46
C LEU A 186 9.17 2.25 0.21
N GLU A 187 9.52 3.11 -0.74
CA GLU A 187 10.91 3.56 -0.94
C GLU A 187 11.48 4.05 0.41
N ASP A 188 12.61 3.45 0.82
CA ASP A 188 13.30 3.73 2.09
C ASP A 188 12.49 3.46 3.38
N ALA A 189 11.42 2.66 3.32
CA ALA A 189 10.58 2.36 4.48
C ALA A 189 11.36 1.64 5.60
N GLU A 190 11.19 2.09 6.85
CA GLU A 190 11.81 1.46 8.02
C GLU A 190 10.99 0.27 8.55
N SER A 191 9.73 0.12 8.13
CA SER A 191 8.77 -0.90 8.59
C SER A 191 9.19 -2.34 8.32
N ASP A 192 10.04 -2.63 7.34
CA ASP A 192 10.53 -4.00 7.09
C ASP A 192 11.24 -4.59 8.32
N ALA A 193 11.97 -3.75 9.06
CA ALA A 193 12.68 -4.17 10.25
C ALA A 193 11.74 -4.67 11.36
N LEU A 194 10.45 -4.30 11.34
CA LEU A 194 9.47 -4.77 12.32
C LEU A 194 8.99 -6.21 12.06
N TYR A 195 9.18 -6.73 10.85
CA TYR A 195 8.74 -8.09 10.48
C TYR A 195 9.88 -9.11 10.53
N ALA A 196 11.12 -8.70 10.80
CA ALA A 196 12.25 -9.59 10.95
C ALA A 196 12.16 -10.45 12.23
N ASP A 197 12.54 -11.74 12.15
CA ASP A 197 12.42 -12.73 13.25
C ASP A 197 13.19 -12.34 14.55
N ASP A 198 14.15 -11.44 14.43
CA ASP A 198 15.01 -10.88 15.47
C ASP A 198 14.48 -9.56 16.08
N ALA A 199 13.36 -9.03 15.59
CA ALA A 199 12.66 -7.87 16.16
C ALA A 199 11.81 -8.26 17.37
N GLY A 200 12.40 -8.93 18.36
CA GLY A 200 11.72 -9.24 19.62
C GLY A 200 11.42 -7.96 20.42
N PRO A 201 10.34 -7.92 21.24
CA PRO A 201 9.94 -6.73 22.00
C PRO A 201 10.93 -6.32 23.11
N ASN A 202 12.07 -7.01 23.23
CA ASN A 202 13.08 -6.85 24.26
C ASN A 202 14.52 -6.82 23.74
N ASP A 203 14.76 -6.87 22.42
CA ASP A 203 16.11 -6.69 21.86
C ASP A 203 16.42 -5.19 21.68
N GLY A 204 16.46 -4.51 22.83
CA GLY A 204 17.22 -3.27 23.00
C GLY A 204 18.71 -3.57 23.00
N GLY A 205 19.23 -4.09 21.89
CA GLY A 205 20.67 -4.10 21.61
C GLY A 205 21.15 -2.68 21.33
N PRO A 206 22.30 -2.25 21.86
CA PRO A 206 22.73 -0.84 21.85
C PRO A 206 23.07 -0.26 20.46
N ASP A 207 22.91 -1.03 19.37
CA ASP A 207 23.32 -0.66 18.01
C ASP A 207 22.24 -0.88 16.92
N ALA A 208 20.99 -1.23 17.28
CA ALA A 208 19.87 -1.10 16.35
C ALA A 208 19.23 0.28 16.56
N ASP A 209 18.62 0.87 15.53
CA ASP A 209 17.84 2.12 15.60
C ASP A 209 16.57 2.01 16.49
N GLY A 210 16.59 1.14 17.52
CA GLY A 210 15.51 0.71 18.39
C GLY A 210 14.91 1.79 19.29
N GLY A 211 15.33 3.05 19.14
CA GLY A 211 14.60 4.19 19.66
C GLY A 211 13.52 4.72 18.71
N LYS A 212 13.65 4.54 17.39
CA LYS A 212 12.70 5.08 16.40
C LYS A 212 11.58 4.12 16.00
N LEU A 213 11.84 2.81 16.10
CA LEU A 213 10.88 1.76 15.78
C LEU A 213 9.95 1.38 16.93
N GLY A 214 10.17 1.96 18.13
CA GLY A 214 9.32 1.75 19.30
C GLY A 214 7.87 2.14 19.05
N PHE A 215 6.94 1.40 19.66
CA PHE A 215 5.49 1.56 19.46
C PHE A 215 5.00 3.01 19.67
N GLU A 216 5.61 3.74 20.60
CA GLU A 216 5.32 5.15 20.91
C GLU A 216 5.75 6.15 19.82
N HIS A 217 6.50 5.70 18.82
CA HIS A 217 6.99 6.49 17.69
C HIS A 217 6.15 6.31 16.43
N TRP A 218 5.22 5.33 16.38
CA TRP A 218 4.55 4.95 15.14
C TRP A 218 3.77 6.08 14.47
N PHE A 219 3.17 6.96 15.27
CA PHE A 219 2.39 8.10 14.78
C PHE A 219 3.18 9.41 14.79
N ARG A 220 4.51 9.37 14.98
CA ARG A 220 5.34 10.58 14.94
C ARG A 220 5.89 10.79 13.53
N PRO A 221 5.96 12.04 13.06
CA PRO A 221 6.61 12.33 11.77
C PRO A 221 8.08 11.93 11.82
N PHE A 222 8.61 11.38 10.72
CA PHE A 222 10.02 11.00 10.59
C PHE A 222 10.93 12.24 10.59
N ALA A 223 10.55 13.27 9.84
CA ALA A 223 11.29 14.50 9.69
C ALA A 223 10.41 15.77 9.89
N PRO A 224 11.03 16.92 10.21
CA PRO A 224 10.32 18.19 10.22
C PRO A 224 9.74 18.51 8.83
N GLY A 225 8.41 18.60 8.74
CA GLY A 225 7.71 18.87 7.48
C GLY A 225 6.82 17.72 7.04
N ASP A 226 7.07 16.51 7.52
CA ASP A 226 6.19 15.35 7.27
C ASP A 226 4.84 15.57 7.94
N THR A 227 3.78 15.20 7.22
CA THR A 227 2.41 15.37 7.68
C THR A 227 1.88 14.09 8.29
N VAL A 228 1.40 14.19 9.52
CA VAL A 228 0.60 13.15 10.17
C VAL A 228 -0.74 13.76 10.55
N PRO A 229 -1.87 13.06 10.35
CA PRO A 229 -3.18 13.57 10.75
C PRO A 229 -3.21 14.01 12.23
N PRO A 230 -3.77 15.20 12.56
CA PRO A 230 -3.70 15.75 13.91
C PRO A 230 -4.25 14.85 15.01
N TYR A 231 -5.27 14.04 14.69
CA TYR A 231 -5.84 13.09 15.64
C TYR A 231 -4.86 11.95 15.99
N ALA A 232 -4.11 11.46 15.00
CA ALA A 232 -3.13 10.39 15.20
C ALA A 232 -1.92 10.85 16.03
N TYR A 233 -1.48 12.10 15.81
CA TYR A 233 -0.35 12.72 16.51
C TYR A 233 -0.70 13.35 17.88
N SER A 234 -1.95 13.19 18.34
CA SER A 234 -2.42 13.76 19.62
C SER A 234 -2.11 12.91 20.86
#